data_AF-A0A849FIN9-F1
#
_entry.id   AF-A0A849FIN9-F1
#
_cell.length_a   1.000
_cell.length_b   1.000
_cell.length_c   1.000
_cell.angle_alpha   90.00
_cell.angle_beta   90.00
_cell.angle_gamma   90.00
#
_symmetry.space_group_name_H-M   'P 1'
#
loop_
_entity.id
_entity.type
_entity.pdbx_description
1 polymer ?
#
loop_
_entity_poly.entity_id
_entity_poly.type
_entity_poly.pdbx_seq_one_letter_code
_entity_poly.pdbx_strand_id
1 'polypeptide(L)'
;MDFKIKNWVALSLIPQVILVKWMANYPDAVEKYYSEGIYPWISKFFRILYGWIPFSIGDVFYFILSVLAIWYVIKHWSEIRTYPLRFLRDVLFVLSIVYFTFHLLWGMNYYRQPLAQKFAFNEKHSDDDLIDLVEVLVLKTNELQLSITQDTALAVKIPYSKNEIFNKTLIGYENLKNDYPFISYQKPSIKKSIFSTALSYMGYGGYLNPFTHEAQV
;
A
#
# COMPACT_ATOMS: atom_id res chain seq x y z
N MET A 1 25.57 -18.36 8.86
CA MET A 1 25.45 -18.01 7.43
C MET A 1 26.79 -17.47 6.98
N ASP A 2 27.38 -18.08 5.95
CA ASP A 2 28.72 -17.71 5.49
C ASP A 2 28.79 -16.26 5.04
N PHE A 3 29.88 -15.58 5.40
CA PHE A 3 30.15 -14.19 4.99
C PHE A 3 30.05 -14.00 3.48
N LYS A 4 30.40 -15.02 2.70
CA LYS A 4 30.27 -15.02 1.24
C LYS A 4 28.82 -14.87 0.79
N ILE A 5 27.88 -15.61 1.38
CA ILE A 5 26.46 -15.55 1.00
C ILE A 5 25.89 -14.17 1.33
N LYS A 6 26.21 -13.62 2.51
CA LYS A 6 25.78 -12.27 2.88
C LYS A 6 26.26 -11.21 1.88
N ASN A 7 27.51 -11.31 1.45
CA ASN A 7 28.07 -10.39 0.44
C ASN A 7 27.33 -10.52 -0.89
N TRP A 8 27.10 -11.74 -1.39
CA TRP A 8 26.37 -11.95 -2.64
C TRP A 8 24.95 -11.39 -2.60
N VAL A 9 24.22 -11.64 -1.52
CA VAL A 9 22.86 -11.10 -1.36
C VAL A 9 22.88 -9.58 -1.26
N ALA A 10 23.79 -8.98 -0.48
CA ALA A 10 23.93 -7.52 -0.42
C ALA A 10 24.25 -6.91 -1.79
N LEU A 11 25.19 -7.50 -2.54
CA LEU A 11 25.56 -7.04 -3.88
C LEU A 11 24.44 -7.21 -4.89
N SER A 12 23.54 -8.19 -4.71
CA SER A 12 22.40 -8.41 -5.59
C SER A 12 21.39 -7.26 -5.59
N LEU A 13 21.45 -6.33 -4.64
CA LEU A 13 20.59 -5.13 -4.64
C LEU A 13 20.79 -4.31 -5.94
N ILE A 14 22.03 -4.20 -6.43
CA ILE A 14 22.33 -3.42 -7.65
C ILE A 14 21.64 -4.02 -8.88
N PRO A 15 21.85 -5.30 -9.24
CA PRO A 15 21.16 -5.90 -10.38
C PRO A 15 19.64 -5.96 -10.16
N GLN A 16 19.13 -6.10 -8.93
CA GLN A 16 17.69 -6.01 -8.67
C GLN A 16 17.12 -4.64 -9.05
N VAL A 17 17.76 -3.55 -8.64
CA VAL A 17 17.32 -2.18 -8.98
C VAL A 17 17.38 -1.94 -10.48
N ILE A 18 18.44 -2.40 -11.14
CA ILE A 18 18.57 -2.29 -12.60
C ILE A 18 17.45 -3.09 -13.30
N LEU A 19 17.17 -4.32 -12.84
CA LEU A 19 16.13 -5.17 -13.41
C LEU A 19 14.74 -4.55 -13.24
N VAL A 20 14.41 -4.04 -12.06
CA VAL A 20 13.12 -3.36 -11.82
C VAL A 20 12.99 -2.13 -12.71
N LYS A 21 14.01 -1.28 -12.78
CA LYS A 21 14.01 -0.10 -13.66
C LYS A 21 13.89 -0.48 -15.14
N TRP A 22 14.51 -1.58 -15.55
CA TRP A 22 14.39 -2.08 -16.91
C TRP A 22 12.97 -2.56 -17.20
N MET A 23 12.37 -3.36 -16.30
CA MET A 23 10.98 -3.82 -16.41
C MET A 23 9.97 -2.66 -16.40
N ALA A 24 10.27 -1.57 -15.67
CA ALA A 24 9.42 -0.39 -15.60
C ALA A 24 9.19 0.30 -16.96
N ASN A 25 10.06 0.06 -17.95
CA ASN A 25 9.88 0.58 -19.32
C ASN A 25 8.92 -0.28 -20.16
N TYR A 26 8.38 -1.37 -19.62
CA TYR A 26 7.46 -2.27 -20.33
C TYR A 26 6.14 -2.47 -19.57
N PRO A 27 5.30 -1.42 -19.42
CA PRO A 27 4.06 -1.52 -18.64
C PRO A 27 3.10 -2.61 -19.11
N ASP A 28 3.02 -2.87 -20.42
CA ASP A 28 2.21 -3.97 -20.98
C ASP A 28 2.66 -5.35 -20.47
N ALA A 29 3.98 -5.57 -20.37
CA ALA A 29 4.52 -6.82 -19.86
C ALA A 29 4.26 -6.95 -18.35
N VAL A 30 4.43 -5.86 -17.60
CA VAL A 30 4.13 -5.82 -16.16
C VAL A 30 2.64 -6.05 -15.90
N GLU A 31 1.76 -5.49 -16.73
CA GLU A 31 0.31 -5.70 -16.65
C GLU A 31 -0.01 -7.19 -16.86
N LYS A 32 0.38 -7.74 -18.00
CA LYS A 32 0.00 -9.09 -18.42
C LYS A 32 0.61 -10.18 -17.55
N TYR A 33 1.91 -10.13 -17.29
CA TYR A 33 2.63 -11.24 -16.66
C TYR A 33 2.66 -11.14 -15.13
N TYR A 34 2.84 -9.93 -14.60
CA TYR A 34 2.91 -9.72 -13.15
C TYR A 34 1.53 -9.39 -12.56
N SER A 35 0.92 -8.30 -13.00
CA SER A 35 -0.26 -7.68 -12.38
C SER A 35 -1.54 -8.51 -12.50
N GLU A 36 -1.80 -9.06 -13.69
CA GLU A 36 -2.95 -9.93 -13.98
C GLU A 36 -2.57 -11.41 -13.91
N GLY A 37 -1.29 -11.74 -14.06
CA GLY A 37 -0.75 -13.09 -13.99
C GLY A 37 -0.45 -13.55 -12.56
N ILE A 38 0.75 -13.23 -12.07
CA ILE A 38 1.30 -13.76 -10.80
C ILE A 38 0.64 -13.12 -9.56
N TYR A 39 0.46 -11.81 -9.56
CA TYR A 39 0.04 -11.02 -8.41
C TYR A 39 -1.32 -11.44 -7.82
N PRO A 40 -2.37 -11.79 -8.59
CA PRO A 40 -3.65 -12.24 -8.04
C PRO A 40 -3.52 -13.50 -7.18
N TRP A 41 -2.62 -14.42 -7.53
CA TRP A 41 -2.35 -15.63 -6.74
C TRP A 41 -1.65 -15.28 -5.43
N ILE A 42 -0.63 -14.43 -5.49
CA ILE A 42 0.08 -13.93 -4.30
C ILE A 42 -0.91 -13.22 -3.36
N SER A 43 -1.68 -12.28 -3.90
CA SER A 43 -2.65 -11.51 -3.11
C SER A 43 -3.74 -12.40 -2.51
N LYS A 44 -4.25 -13.37 -3.26
CA LYS A 44 -5.25 -14.32 -2.75
C LYS A 44 -4.67 -15.19 -1.63
N PHE A 45 -3.44 -15.68 -1.78
CA PHE A 45 -2.76 -16.46 -0.74
C PHE A 45 -2.66 -15.67 0.56
N PHE A 46 -2.13 -14.45 0.53
CA PHE A 46 -1.98 -13.63 1.73
C PHE A 46 -3.30 -13.20 2.35
N ARG A 47 -4.31 -12.88 1.53
CA ARG A 47 -5.66 -12.57 2.01
C ARG A 47 -6.34 -13.76 2.67
N ILE A 48 -6.09 -14.99 2.21
CA ILE A 48 -6.56 -16.21 2.90
C ILE A 48 -5.81 -16.41 4.21
N LEU A 49 -4.49 -16.20 4.21
CA LEU A 49 -3.63 -16.40 5.37
C LEU A 49 -3.96 -15.44 6.52
N TYR A 50 -4.15 -14.14 6.23
CA TYR A 50 -4.32 -13.09 7.24
C TYR A 50 -5.74 -12.52 7.34
N GLY A 51 -6.60 -12.73 6.33
CA GLY A 51 -7.92 -12.09 6.25
C GLY A 51 -8.88 -12.46 7.37
N TRP A 52 -8.74 -13.64 7.99
CA TRP A 52 -9.58 -14.08 9.11
C TRP A 52 -9.15 -13.53 10.48
N ILE A 53 -7.94 -12.95 10.58
CA ILE A 53 -7.41 -12.42 11.85
C ILE A 53 -8.04 -11.04 12.12
N PRO A 54 -8.60 -10.75 13.30
CA PRO A 54 -9.41 -9.55 13.52
C PRO A 54 -8.61 -8.24 13.68
N PHE A 55 -7.27 -8.30 13.68
CA PHE A 55 -6.38 -7.15 13.81
C PHE A 55 -5.32 -7.14 12.71
N SER A 56 -4.71 -5.98 12.47
CA SER A 56 -3.69 -5.76 11.43
C SER A 56 -2.39 -6.48 11.76
N ILE A 57 -2.12 -7.61 11.11
CA ILE A 57 -0.85 -8.34 11.26
C ILE A 57 0.31 -7.52 10.71
N GLY A 58 0.08 -6.80 9.61
CA GLY A 58 1.06 -5.91 9.00
C GLY A 58 1.53 -4.81 9.95
N ASP A 59 0.62 -4.19 10.72
CA ASP A 59 1.01 -3.19 11.73
C ASP A 59 1.80 -3.80 12.87
N VAL A 60 1.38 -4.97 13.37
CA VAL A 60 2.12 -5.68 14.42
C VAL A 60 3.53 -6.03 13.93
N PHE A 61 3.66 -6.49 12.68
CA PHE A 61 4.94 -6.79 12.06
C PHE A 61 5.83 -5.55 11.97
N TYR A 62 5.29 -4.42 11.49
CA TYR A 62 6.04 -3.16 11.42
C TYR A 62 6.45 -2.62 12.79
N PHE A 63 5.57 -2.73 13.79
CA PHE A 63 5.88 -2.35 15.16
C PHE A 63 7.04 -3.19 15.73
N ILE A 64 6.94 -4.52 15.64
CA ILE A 64 7.96 -5.44 16.15
C ILE A 64 9.30 -5.22 15.43
N LEU A 65 9.30 -5.12 14.10
CA LEU A 65 10.52 -4.87 13.34
C LEU A 65 11.18 -3.54 13.74
N SER A 66 10.39 -2.49 13.94
CA SER A 66 10.91 -1.18 14.35
C SER A 66 11.56 -1.25 15.74
N VAL A 67 10.90 -1.91 16.70
CA VAL A 67 11.44 -2.12 18.05
C VAL A 67 12.73 -2.94 18.02
N LEU A 68 12.75 -4.04 17.26
CA LEU A 68 13.95 -4.88 17.11
C LEU A 68 15.11 -4.14 16.44
N ALA A 69 14.84 -3.33 15.42
CA ALA A 69 15.84 -2.53 14.74
C ALA A 69 16.46 -1.48 15.68
N ILE A 70 15.63 -0.73 16.42
CA ILE A 70 16.09 0.25 17.41
C ILE A 70 16.90 -0.43 18.50
N TRP A 71 16.39 -1.53 19.05
CA TRP A 71 17.08 -2.29 20.09
C TRP A 71 18.44 -2.82 19.60
N TYR A 72 18.51 -3.34 18.38
CA TYR A 72 19.76 -3.81 17.78
C TYR A 72 20.79 -2.67 17.66
N VAL A 73 20.37 -1.50 17.17
CA VAL A 73 21.26 -0.33 17.02
C VAL A 73 21.79 0.14 18.38
N ILE A 74 20.92 0.24 19.39
CA ILE A 74 21.32 0.65 20.74
C ILE A 74 22.30 -0.36 21.34
N LYS A 75 21.97 -1.65 21.27
CA LYS A 75 22.78 -2.73 21.87
C LYS A 75 24.15 -2.87 21.21
N HIS A 76 24.23 -2.70 19.90
CA HIS A 76 25.46 -2.89 19.11
C HIS A 76 26.14 -1.57 18.73
N TRP A 77 25.78 -0.44 19.36
CA TRP A 77 26.27 0.89 18.99
C TRP A 77 27.81 1.00 18.93
N SER A 78 28.51 0.43 19.92
CA SER A 78 29.98 0.44 19.95
C SER A 78 30.60 -0.36 18.79
N GLU A 79 30.04 -1.54 18.47
CA GLU A 79 30.49 -2.36 17.34
C GLU A 79 30.23 -1.67 16.01
N ILE A 80 29.06 -1.03 15.85
CA ILE A 80 28.68 -0.28 14.65
C ILE A 80 29.67 0.85 14.39
N ARG A 81 30.07 1.60 15.43
CA ARG A 81 31.07 2.68 15.30
C ARG A 81 32.46 2.15 14.99
N THR A 82 32.82 0.99 15.50
CA THR A 82 34.15 0.38 15.29
C THR A 82 34.26 -0.26 13.90
N TYR A 83 33.18 -0.88 13.41
CA TYR A 83 33.14 -1.61 12.14
C TYR A 83 32.01 -1.14 11.21
N PRO A 84 32.01 0.12 10.77
CA PRO A 84 30.89 0.70 10.01
C PRO A 84 30.64 0.00 8.67
N LEU A 85 31.69 -0.50 7.99
CA LEU A 85 31.54 -1.24 6.74
C LEU A 85 30.85 -2.59 6.91
N ARG A 86 31.05 -3.25 8.06
CA ARG A 86 30.36 -4.51 8.37
C ARG A 86 28.88 -4.26 8.60
N PHE A 87 28.56 -3.21 9.36
CA PHE A 87 27.18 -2.78 9.57
C PHE A 87 26.51 -2.38 8.24
N LEU A 88 27.19 -1.60 7.40
CA LEU A 88 26.69 -1.22 6.08
C LEU A 88 26.37 -2.45 5.22
N ARG A 89 27.25 -3.45 5.18
CA ARG A 89 26.96 -4.72 4.48
C ARG A 89 25.71 -5.39 5.03
N ASP A 90 25.56 -5.49 6.35
CA ASP A 90 24.39 -6.12 6.96
C ASP A 90 23.09 -5.32 6.68
N VAL A 91 23.17 -3.99 6.62
CA VAL A 91 22.06 -3.12 6.16
C VAL A 91 21.74 -3.39 4.69
N LEU A 92 22.73 -3.40 3.79
CA LEU A 92 22.54 -3.69 2.37
C LEU A 92 21.97 -5.09 2.13
N PHE A 93 22.38 -6.06 2.95
CA PHE A 93 21.81 -7.41 2.94
C PHE A 93 20.32 -7.39 3.25
N VAL A 94 19.90 -6.71 4.33
CA VAL A 94 18.48 -6.59 4.70
C VAL A 94 17.72 -5.82 3.62
N LEU A 95 18.25 -4.69 3.13
CA LEU A 95 17.63 -3.90 2.07
C LEU A 95 17.44 -4.70 0.78
N SER A 96 18.40 -5.53 0.40
CA SER A 96 18.28 -6.42 -0.76
C SER A 96 17.10 -7.38 -0.63
N ILE A 97 16.94 -8.02 0.54
CA ILE A 97 15.81 -8.92 0.78
C ILE A 97 14.48 -8.15 0.78
N VAL A 98 14.43 -7.00 1.45
CA VAL A 98 13.23 -6.16 1.52
C VAL A 98 12.85 -5.64 0.13
N TYR A 99 13.81 -5.17 -0.66
CA TYR A 99 13.58 -4.64 -2.00
C TYR A 99 13.05 -5.72 -2.94
N PHE A 100 13.68 -6.89 -2.96
CA PHE A 100 13.23 -8.03 -3.74
C PHE A 100 11.81 -8.46 -3.34
N THR A 101 11.59 -8.67 -2.05
CA THR A 101 10.30 -9.14 -1.53
C THR A 101 9.21 -8.10 -1.77
N PHE A 102 9.49 -6.81 -1.55
CA PHE A 102 8.53 -5.73 -1.82
C PHE A 102 8.10 -5.73 -3.29
N HIS A 103 9.03 -5.76 -4.24
CA HIS A 103 8.69 -5.75 -5.67
C HIS A 103 7.98 -7.03 -6.10
N LEU A 104 8.41 -8.19 -5.59
CA LEU A 104 7.77 -9.46 -5.88
C LEU A 104 6.33 -9.51 -5.36
N LEU A 105 6.10 -9.04 -4.13
CA LEU A 105 4.78 -9.15 -3.50
C LEU A 105 3.81 -8.05 -3.94
N TRP A 106 4.29 -6.84 -4.22
CA TRP A 106 3.41 -5.71 -4.56
C TRP A 106 4.03 -4.68 -5.51
N GLY A 107 5.30 -4.32 -5.33
CA GLY A 107 5.91 -3.13 -5.90
C GLY A 107 5.94 -3.07 -7.43
N MET A 108 5.90 -4.21 -8.12
CA MET A 108 5.79 -4.19 -9.58
C MET A 108 4.45 -3.60 -10.07
N ASN A 109 3.40 -3.57 -9.23
CA ASN A 109 2.13 -2.92 -9.58
C ASN A 109 2.22 -1.40 -9.76
N TYR A 110 3.31 -0.73 -9.37
CA TYR A 110 3.51 0.69 -9.68
C TYR A 110 3.88 0.95 -11.14
N TYR A 111 4.31 -0.09 -11.87
CA TYR A 111 4.77 0.02 -13.26
C TYR A 111 3.78 -0.63 -14.25
N ARG A 112 2.54 -0.83 -13.82
CA ARG A 112 1.46 -1.39 -14.63
C ARG A 112 0.84 -0.30 -15.52
N GLN A 113 -0.11 -0.66 -16.38
CA GLN A 113 -0.75 0.33 -17.25
C GLN A 113 -1.56 1.37 -16.44
N PRO A 114 -1.57 2.66 -16.86
CA PRO A 114 -2.38 3.69 -16.23
C PRO A 114 -3.85 3.30 -16.18
N LEU A 115 -4.50 3.64 -15.07
CA LEU A 115 -5.91 3.30 -14.83
C LEU A 115 -6.83 3.96 -15.89
N ALA A 116 -6.49 5.16 -16.36
CA ALA A 116 -7.23 5.85 -17.40
C ALA A 116 -7.37 5.02 -18.68
N GLN A 117 -6.34 4.25 -19.07
CA GLN A 117 -6.42 3.35 -20.22
C GLN A 117 -7.42 2.21 -19.99
N LYS A 118 -7.46 1.64 -18.76
CA LYS A 118 -8.43 0.58 -18.42
C LYS A 118 -9.87 1.08 -18.44
N PHE A 119 -10.10 2.33 -18.05
CA PHE A 119 -11.43 2.95 -18.08
C PHE A 119 -11.73 3.68 -19.40
N ALA A 120 -10.82 3.66 -20.37
CA ALA A 120 -10.91 4.42 -21.62
C ALA A 120 -11.18 5.93 -21.40
N PHE A 121 -10.61 6.50 -20.33
CA PHE A 121 -10.68 7.93 -20.03
C PHE A 121 -9.63 8.70 -20.83
N ASN A 122 -9.99 9.91 -21.25
CA ASN A 122 -9.04 10.85 -21.82
C ASN A 122 -8.24 11.50 -20.68
N GLU A 123 -6.91 11.38 -20.71
CA GLU A 123 -6.04 11.94 -19.67
C GLU A 123 -5.87 13.46 -19.80
N LYS A 124 -6.12 14.02 -20.98
CA LYS A 124 -5.98 15.46 -21.22
C LYS A 124 -7.20 16.19 -20.67
N HIS A 125 -6.94 17.08 -19.72
CA HIS A 125 -7.89 18.05 -19.19
C HIS A 125 -7.28 19.45 -19.32
N SER A 126 -8.13 20.46 -19.43
CA SER A 126 -7.77 21.87 -19.42
C SER A 126 -7.84 22.45 -18.00
N ASP A 127 -7.25 23.62 -17.80
CA ASP A 127 -7.39 24.37 -16.55
C ASP A 127 -8.87 24.74 -16.29
N ASP A 128 -9.64 25.01 -17.35
CA ASP A 128 -11.07 25.31 -17.27
C ASP A 128 -11.86 24.08 -16.75
N ASP A 129 -11.57 22.87 -17.24
CA ASP A 129 -12.20 21.64 -16.74
C ASP A 129 -11.96 21.44 -15.23
N LEU A 130 -10.78 21.85 -14.74
CA LEU A 130 -10.43 21.76 -13.33
C LEU A 130 -11.20 22.81 -12.50
N ILE A 131 -11.31 24.03 -13.01
CA ILE A 131 -12.09 25.10 -12.36
C ILE A 131 -13.55 24.66 -12.24
N ASP A 132 -14.15 24.17 -13.33
CA ASP A 132 -15.53 23.68 -13.36
C ASP A 132 -15.75 22.55 -12.35
N LEU A 133 -14.83 21.58 -12.29
CA LEU A 133 -14.89 20.50 -11.32
C LEU A 133 -14.85 21.02 -9.88
N VAL A 134 -13.95 21.98 -9.59
CA VAL A 134 -13.81 22.56 -8.26
C VAL A 134 -15.09 23.31 -7.86
N GLU A 135 -15.68 24.10 -8.76
CA GLU A 135 -16.93 24.80 -8.47
C GLU A 135 -18.08 23.83 -8.15
N VAL A 136 -18.21 22.75 -8.94
CA VAL A 136 -19.20 21.69 -8.68
C VAL A 136 -18.96 21.02 -7.33
N LEU A 137 -17.71 20.72 -6.99
CA LEU A 137 -17.35 20.08 -5.72
C LEU A 137 -17.60 21.01 -4.53
N VAL A 138 -17.32 22.31 -4.66
CA VAL A 138 -17.59 23.31 -3.61
C VAL A 138 -19.09 23.39 -3.34
N LEU A 139 -19.91 23.53 -4.38
CA LEU A 139 -21.37 23.59 -4.23
C LEU A 139 -21.91 22.32 -3.57
N LYS A 140 -21.54 21.14 -4.09
CA LYS A 140 -21.98 19.86 -3.51
C LYS A 140 -21.53 19.66 -2.08
N THR A 141 -20.30 20.04 -1.74
CA THR A 141 -19.77 19.91 -0.38
C THR A 141 -20.54 20.80 0.59
N ASN A 142 -20.82 22.04 0.20
CA ASN A 142 -21.58 22.98 1.03
C ASN A 142 -23.04 22.52 1.24
N GLU A 143 -23.69 22.04 0.19
CA GLU A 143 -25.04 21.47 0.27
C GLU A 143 -25.08 20.23 1.18
N LEU A 144 -24.11 19.32 1.02
CA LEU A 144 -24.01 18.13 1.86
C LEU A 144 -23.74 18.48 3.32
N GLN A 145 -22.83 19.41 3.60
CA GLN A 145 -22.56 19.91 4.95
C GLN A 145 -23.86 20.38 5.58
N LEU A 146 -24.57 21.33 4.96
CA LEU A 146 -25.80 21.88 5.50
C LEU A 146 -26.89 20.81 5.66
N SER A 147 -27.03 19.89 4.70
CA SER A 147 -28.05 18.83 4.79
C SER A 147 -27.80 17.85 5.95
N ILE A 148 -26.54 17.56 6.27
CA ILE A 148 -26.16 16.59 7.30
C ILE A 148 -26.15 17.21 8.69
N THR A 149 -25.54 18.39 8.84
CA THR A 149 -25.28 19.00 10.16
C THR A 149 -26.31 20.07 10.52
N GLN A 150 -27.04 20.59 9.53
CA GLN A 150 -27.86 21.81 9.65
C GLN A 150 -27.05 23.04 10.11
N ASP A 151 -25.72 23.01 9.94
CA ASP A 151 -24.79 24.02 10.46
C ASP A 151 -23.49 24.05 9.63
N THR A 152 -23.01 25.23 9.27
CA THR A 152 -21.84 25.38 8.39
C THR A 152 -20.49 25.15 9.09
N ALA A 153 -20.44 25.17 10.42
CA ALA A 153 -19.22 25.08 11.22
C ALA A 153 -19.11 23.78 12.04
N LEU A 154 -20.22 23.06 12.27
CA LEU A 154 -20.17 21.80 13.02
C LEU A 154 -19.52 20.68 12.21
N ALA A 155 -18.64 19.92 12.86
CA ALA A 155 -18.05 18.73 12.27
C ALA A 155 -19.11 17.65 12.00
N VAL A 156 -19.04 17.02 10.82
CA VAL A 156 -19.88 15.88 10.45
C VAL A 156 -19.64 14.71 11.41
N LYS A 157 -20.71 14.23 12.05
CA LYS A 157 -20.67 13.03 12.88
C LYS A 157 -21.00 11.81 12.03
N ILE A 158 -20.05 10.89 11.90
CA ILE A 158 -20.26 9.63 11.17
C ILE A 158 -21.18 8.72 12.00
N PRO A 159 -22.37 8.34 11.49
CA PRO A 159 -23.35 7.55 12.25
C PRO A 159 -23.05 6.05 12.24
N TYR A 160 -21.90 5.64 11.69
CA TYR A 160 -21.51 4.25 11.51
C TYR A 160 -20.29 3.90 12.35
N SER A 161 -20.30 2.72 12.95
CA SER A 161 -19.11 2.09 13.48
C SER A 161 -18.15 1.70 12.34
N LYS A 162 -16.87 1.49 12.67
CA LYS A 162 -15.86 1.04 11.69
C LYS A 162 -16.25 -0.29 11.02
N ASN A 163 -16.86 -1.22 11.76
CA ASN A 163 -17.31 -2.50 11.22
C ASN A 163 -18.47 -2.32 10.22
N GLU A 164 -19.38 -1.39 10.47
CA GLU A 164 -20.44 -1.06 9.51
C GLU A 164 -19.87 -0.42 8.24
N ILE A 165 -18.88 0.46 8.37
CA ILE A 165 -18.17 1.03 7.22
C ILE A 165 -17.51 -0.09 6.41
N PHE A 166 -16.84 -1.04 7.07
CA PHE A 166 -16.22 -2.18 6.40
C PHE A 166 -17.24 -3.03 5.64
N ASN A 167 -18.38 -3.35 6.24
CA ASN A 167 -19.45 -4.09 5.58
C ASN A 167 -20.03 -3.32 4.39
N LYS A 168 -20.24 -2.01 4.53
CA LYS A 168 -20.69 -1.14 3.43
C LYS A 168 -19.69 -1.10 2.28
N THR A 169 -18.39 -1.07 2.59
CA THR A 169 -17.32 -1.17 1.57
C THR A 169 -17.45 -2.47 0.78
N LEU A 170 -17.64 -3.62 1.45
CA LEU A 170 -17.81 -4.90 0.75
C LEU A 170 -19.04 -4.90 -0.17
N ILE A 171 -20.17 -4.37 0.30
CA ILE A 171 -21.38 -4.20 -0.52
C ILE A 171 -21.10 -3.31 -1.73
N GLY A 172 -20.36 -2.21 -1.54
CA GLY A 172 -19.97 -1.32 -2.63
C GLY A 172 -19.15 -2.02 -3.71
N TYR A 173 -18.18 -2.85 -3.33
CA TYR A 173 -17.40 -3.64 -4.27
C TYR A 173 -18.23 -4.70 -5.01
N GLU A 174 -19.19 -5.35 -4.33
CA GLU A 174 -20.10 -6.31 -4.98
C GLU A 174 -21.02 -5.63 -6.01
N ASN A 175 -21.53 -4.44 -5.70
CA ASN A 175 -22.34 -3.67 -6.63
C ASN A 175 -21.53 -3.20 -7.84
N LEU A 176 -20.32 -2.67 -7.60
CA LEU A 176 -19.46 -2.09 -8.63
C LEU A 176 -18.93 -3.15 -9.62
N LYS A 177 -18.81 -4.40 -9.19
CA LYS A 177 -18.41 -5.53 -10.03
C LYS A 177 -19.34 -5.73 -11.23
N ASN A 178 -20.61 -5.35 -11.13
CA ASN A 178 -21.58 -5.51 -12.22
C ASN A 178 -21.20 -4.64 -13.43
N ASP A 179 -20.70 -3.43 -13.19
CA ASP A 179 -20.27 -2.51 -14.23
C ASP A 179 -18.79 -2.73 -14.60
N TYR A 180 -17.96 -3.06 -13.60
CA TYR A 180 -16.52 -3.24 -13.75
C TYR A 180 -16.06 -4.57 -13.15
N PRO A 181 -16.15 -5.69 -13.91
CA PRO A 181 -15.84 -7.03 -13.41
C PRO A 181 -14.42 -7.17 -12.83
N PHE A 182 -13.45 -6.38 -13.33
CA PHE A 182 -12.06 -6.38 -12.87
C PHE A 182 -11.88 -5.83 -11.44
N ILE A 183 -12.89 -5.19 -10.85
CA ILE A 183 -12.88 -4.66 -9.47
C ILE A 183 -13.35 -5.71 -8.45
N SER A 184 -13.79 -6.90 -8.90
CA SER A 184 -14.30 -7.97 -8.03
C SER A 184 -13.42 -8.25 -6.80
N TYR A 185 -13.98 -8.06 -5.60
CA TYR A 185 -13.25 -8.24 -4.35
C TYR A 185 -13.60 -9.55 -3.62
N GLN A 186 -13.00 -10.66 -4.05
CA GLN A 186 -13.43 -12.00 -3.63
C GLN A 186 -13.00 -12.43 -2.21
N LYS A 187 -11.87 -11.91 -1.71
CA LYS A 187 -11.27 -12.31 -0.43
C LYS A 187 -10.94 -11.08 0.41
N PRO A 188 -11.87 -10.64 1.27
CA PRO A 188 -11.64 -9.49 2.12
C PRO A 188 -10.47 -9.67 3.09
N SER A 189 -9.60 -8.67 3.13
CA SER A 189 -8.56 -8.52 4.14
C SER A 189 -8.45 -7.04 4.55
N ILE A 190 -9.58 -6.45 4.91
CA ILE A 190 -9.67 -5.08 5.44
C ILE A 190 -9.49 -5.13 6.96
N LYS A 191 -8.64 -4.25 7.51
CA LYS A 191 -8.27 -4.21 8.92
C LYS A 191 -8.27 -2.79 9.43
N LYS A 192 -8.64 -2.62 10.70
CA LYS A 192 -8.38 -1.36 11.39
C LYS A 192 -6.86 -1.24 11.61
N SER A 193 -6.26 -0.12 11.18
CA SER A 193 -4.86 0.14 11.48
C SER A 193 -4.68 0.47 12.97
N ILE A 194 -3.62 -0.09 13.59
CA ILE A 194 -3.16 0.26 14.94
C ILE A 194 -2.64 1.70 14.95
N PHE A 195 -2.09 2.15 13.82
CA PHE A 195 -1.53 3.49 13.67
C PHE A 195 -2.53 4.53 13.16
N SER A 196 -3.83 4.22 13.08
CA SER A 196 -4.83 5.04 12.37
C SER A 196 -4.76 6.53 12.70
N THR A 197 -4.60 6.89 13.98
CA THR A 197 -4.50 8.30 14.41
C THR A 197 -3.23 8.96 13.89
N ALA A 198 -2.08 8.28 13.96
CA ALA A 198 -0.83 8.81 13.42
C ALA A 198 -0.89 8.97 11.90
N LEU A 199 -1.48 8.00 11.18
CA LEU A 199 -1.67 8.10 9.72
C LEU A 199 -2.55 9.30 9.35
N SER A 200 -3.64 9.54 10.10
CA SER A 200 -4.48 10.72 9.92
C SER A 200 -3.70 12.03 10.10
N TYR A 201 -2.84 12.14 11.10
CA TYR A 201 -1.95 13.31 11.26
C TYR A 201 -0.93 13.44 10.12
N MET A 202 -0.51 12.33 9.51
CA MET A 202 0.36 12.33 8.33
C MET A 202 -0.39 12.64 7.03
N GLY A 203 -1.72 12.79 7.06
CA GLY A 203 -2.53 13.18 5.91
C GLY A 203 -3.09 12.04 5.05
N TYR A 204 -3.05 10.79 5.52
CA TYR A 204 -3.65 9.66 4.79
C TYR A 204 -4.43 8.72 5.71
N GLY A 205 -5.56 8.20 5.21
CA GLY A 205 -6.52 7.42 6.01
C GLY A 205 -6.19 5.93 6.15
N GLY A 206 -5.13 5.45 5.51
CA GLY A 206 -4.80 4.03 5.47
C GLY A 206 -3.80 3.67 4.38
N TYR A 207 -3.41 2.40 4.33
CA TYR A 207 -2.47 1.88 3.34
C TYR A 207 -2.68 0.38 3.08
N LEU A 208 -2.20 -0.12 1.95
CA LEU A 208 -2.09 -1.55 1.70
C LEU A 208 -0.72 -2.02 2.21
N ASN A 209 -0.69 -3.04 3.07
CA ASN A 209 0.59 -3.62 3.48
C ASN A 209 1.13 -4.55 2.37
N PRO A 210 2.30 -4.28 1.78
CA PRO A 210 2.85 -5.05 0.67
C PRO A 210 3.31 -6.46 1.07
N PHE A 211 3.49 -6.75 2.36
CA PHE A 211 3.99 -8.04 2.84
C PHE A 211 2.87 -8.94 3.39
N THR A 212 1.76 -8.36 3.84
CA THR A 212 0.60 -9.11 4.34
C THR A 212 -0.65 -9.00 3.47
N HIS A 213 -0.66 -8.09 2.49
CA HIS A 213 -1.79 -7.79 1.61
C HIS A 213 -3.10 -7.45 2.35
N GLU A 214 -2.96 -6.98 3.60
CA GLU A 214 -4.04 -6.38 4.38
C GLU A 214 -4.22 -4.92 3.95
N ALA A 215 -5.45 -4.53 3.65
CA ALA A 215 -5.82 -3.13 3.48
C ALA A 215 -6.14 -2.54 4.85
N GLN A 216 -5.30 -1.63 5.31
CA GLN A 216 -5.34 -1.08 6.65
C GLN A 216 -5.92 0.32 6.62
N VAL A 217 -6.98 0.55 7.38
CA VAL A 217 -7.83 1.76 7.35
C VAL A 217 -8.36 2.15 8.74
#